data_AF-A0A954QHP5-F1
#
_entry.id   AF-A0A954QHP5-F1
#
_cell.length_a   1.000
_cell.length_b   1.000
_cell.length_c   1.000
_cell.angle_alpha   90.00
_cell.angle_beta   90.00
_cell.angle_gamma   90.00
#
_symmetry.space_group_name_H-M   'P 1'
#
loop_
_entity.id
_entity.type
_entity.pdbx_description
1 polymer ?
#
loop_
_entity_poly.entity_id
_entity_poly.type
_entity_poly.pdbx_seq_one_letter_code
_entity_poly.pdbx_strand_id
1 'polypeptide(L)'
;MRSWVKGVLVSTLMSLSVLNARCVAETVVSPLQYTDRDAPASSQEWGLSSRGMTIYSSNLFNDGLDGPIEITSFNLRPDARHRVGDIFGFDNLKLVFMVTPAAPNELVQKFGTNLDNAISEPVVVFDGAWSREVANPQPASPHARPFDFDVPLSTPFVFNPADGNLLVDWYFGRPLPNQASFDRPNSPSVDQLTIWNLGDAPQFGNGFQFSVVTQFEFAQVIRGDWDADGELLASDVQSLIGAIMEGNHDPAFDLSGDQLVDHQDLHVWVRDLKHTWFGDANLDGVFSTLDLVEVLQTGKFENDQSASWSEGDWNADGVFNTGDFVTAFGDGGYEQGVRTALIVVPEPTGLALFKIACLTSAMLIRKQRG
;
A
#
# COMPACT_ATOMS: atom_id res chain seq x y z
N MET A 1 -33.70 26.29 -14.49
CA MET A 1 -32.86 26.29 -15.71
C MET A 1 -31.51 26.89 -15.40
N ARG A 2 -30.56 26.07 -14.93
CA ARG A 2 -29.13 26.38 -14.92
C ARG A 2 -28.42 25.07 -15.25
N SER A 3 -27.81 25.02 -16.43
CA SER A 3 -27.14 23.85 -16.99
C SER A 3 -25.80 23.63 -16.30
N TRP A 4 -25.60 22.45 -15.74
CA TRP A 4 -24.29 21.96 -15.36
C TRP A 4 -23.77 21.09 -16.49
N VAL A 5 -22.88 21.63 -17.33
CA VAL A 5 -21.98 20.81 -18.13
C VAL A 5 -20.86 20.41 -17.17
N LYS A 6 -20.98 19.22 -16.55
CA LYS A 6 -19.85 18.59 -15.88
C LYS A 6 -18.96 18.02 -16.97
N GLY A 7 -17.72 18.50 -17.03
CA GLY A 7 -16.68 17.91 -17.85
C GLY A 7 -16.54 16.44 -17.49
N VAL A 8 -16.63 15.58 -18.50
CA VAL A 8 -16.27 14.18 -18.40
C VAL A 8 -14.76 14.14 -18.21
N LEU A 9 -14.32 14.09 -16.95
CA LEU A 9 -13.06 13.42 -16.65
C LEU A 9 -13.34 11.94 -16.87
N VAL A 10 -12.75 11.41 -17.93
CA VAL A 10 -12.61 9.98 -18.14
C VAL A 10 -11.74 9.49 -16.97
N SER A 11 -12.39 9.13 -15.87
CA SER A 11 -11.77 8.31 -14.84
C SER A 11 -11.58 6.96 -15.49
N THR A 12 -10.36 6.67 -15.93
CA THR A 12 -9.97 5.33 -16.33
C THR A 12 -10.25 4.44 -15.12
N LEU A 13 -11.32 3.65 -15.20
CA LEU A 13 -11.51 2.48 -14.36
C LEU A 13 -10.31 1.57 -14.68
N MET A 14 -9.22 1.70 -13.94
CA MET A 14 -8.35 0.55 -13.73
C MET A 14 -9.23 -0.46 -13.00
N SER A 15 -9.66 -1.47 -13.73
CA SER A 15 -10.26 -2.66 -13.16
C SER A 15 -9.32 -3.18 -12.09
N LEU A 16 -9.83 -3.16 -10.86
CA LEU A 16 -9.23 -3.71 -9.66
C LEU A 16 -9.07 -5.23 -9.82
N SER A 17 -8.03 -5.68 -10.52
CA SER A 17 -7.72 -7.11 -10.68
C SER A 17 -6.26 -7.34 -11.12
N VAL A 18 -5.27 -6.75 -10.45
CA VAL A 18 -3.84 -7.13 -10.61
C VAL A 18 -3.06 -6.81 -9.33
N LEU A 19 -3.26 -7.58 -8.27
CA LEU A 19 -2.34 -7.62 -7.12
C LEU A 19 -2.25 -9.06 -6.64
N ASN A 20 -1.42 -9.86 -7.30
CA ASN A 20 -1.16 -11.24 -6.88
C ASN A 20 0.24 -11.41 -6.26
N ALA A 21 0.85 -10.31 -5.83
CA ALA A 21 2.23 -10.24 -5.37
C ALA A 21 2.30 -9.51 -4.03
N ARG A 22 2.61 -10.23 -2.94
CA ARG A 22 2.65 -9.69 -1.58
C ARG A 22 3.92 -10.15 -0.88
N CYS A 23 4.67 -9.22 -0.31
CA CYS A 23 5.74 -9.57 0.64
C CYS A 23 5.17 -10.16 1.95
N VAL A 24 6.05 -10.54 2.87
CA VAL A 24 5.71 -10.97 4.25
C VAL A 24 4.79 -9.95 4.93
N ALA A 25 3.75 -10.44 5.59
CA ALA A 25 2.81 -9.63 6.34
C ALA A 25 3.49 -8.92 7.54
N GLU A 26 3.37 -7.60 7.58
CA GLU A 26 3.79 -6.73 8.67
C GLU A 26 2.58 -6.30 9.52
N THR A 27 2.85 -5.88 10.75
CA THR A 27 1.82 -5.30 11.62
C THR A 27 2.22 -3.94 12.14
N VAL A 28 1.26 -3.01 12.18
CA VAL A 28 1.43 -1.70 12.82
C VAL A 28 0.32 -1.46 13.82
N VAL A 29 0.66 -0.86 14.96
CA VAL A 29 -0.31 -0.42 15.97
C VAL A 29 -0.40 1.10 15.96
N SER A 30 -1.63 1.62 16.01
CA SER A 30 -1.90 3.03 16.25
C SER A 30 -2.81 3.21 17.46
N PRO A 31 -2.47 4.11 18.40
CA PRO A 31 -1.21 4.86 18.46
C PRO A 31 -0.02 3.98 18.86
N LEU A 32 1.15 4.20 18.24
CA LEU A 32 2.33 3.34 18.37
C LEU A 32 2.81 3.11 19.82
N GLN A 33 2.64 4.10 20.69
CA GLN A 33 3.04 3.99 22.10
C GLN A 33 2.25 2.94 22.90
N TYR A 34 1.14 2.43 22.35
CA TYR A 34 0.28 1.41 22.95
C TYR A 34 0.47 0.02 22.34
N THR A 35 1.51 -0.23 21.52
CA THR A 35 1.81 -1.56 20.97
C THR A 35 1.82 -2.64 22.05
N ASP A 36 2.65 -2.45 23.09
CA ASP A 36 2.79 -3.40 24.20
C ASP A 36 2.27 -2.86 25.53
N ARG A 37 1.60 -1.70 25.49
CA ARG A 37 1.13 -0.98 26.68
C ARG A 37 -0.36 -0.79 26.66
N ASP A 38 -0.99 -1.13 27.78
CA ASP A 38 -2.42 -0.90 27.99
C ASP A 38 -2.70 0.60 28.00
N ALA A 39 -3.71 1.04 27.26
CA ALA A 39 -4.08 2.45 27.29
C ALA A 39 -4.93 2.76 28.54
N PRO A 40 -4.83 3.99 29.07
CA PRO A 40 -5.35 4.30 30.40
C PRO A 40 -6.88 4.48 30.46
N ALA A 41 -7.59 4.43 29.33
CA ALA A 41 -9.01 4.71 29.26
C ALA A 41 -9.78 3.68 28.42
N SER A 42 -11.11 3.75 28.55
CA SER A 42 -12.05 2.94 27.81
C SER A 42 -12.74 3.74 26.72
N SER A 43 -13.01 3.11 25.57
CA SER A 43 -13.94 3.64 24.56
C SER A 43 -15.38 3.78 25.07
N GLN A 44 -15.66 3.29 26.28
CA GLN A 44 -17.00 3.07 26.82
C GLN A 44 -17.79 2.08 25.96
N GLU A 45 -18.96 1.66 26.46
CA GLU A 45 -19.77 0.64 25.82
C GLU A 45 -20.51 1.17 24.59
N TRP A 46 -20.50 0.43 23.49
CA TRP A 46 -21.15 0.80 22.25
C TRP A 46 -22.54 0.15 22.16
N GLY A 47 -23.52 0.76 22.83
CA GLY A 47 -24.85 0.20 23.07
C GLY A 47 -25.90 0.40 21.98
N LEU A 48 -25.60 1.17 20.93
CA LEU A 48 -26.55 1.58 19.89
C LEU A 48 -25.89 1.53 18.50
N SER A 49 -26.71 1.30 17.47
CA SER A 49 -26.25 1.42 16.09
C SER A 49 -25.74 2.82 15.82
N SER A 50 -24.55 2.90 15.23
CA SER A 50 -23.77 4.13 15.19
C SER A 50 -22.83 4.14 13.99
N ARG A 51 -22.30 5.33 13.69
CA ARG A 51 -21.27 5.51 12.67
C ARG A 51 -20.08 6.27 13.25
N GLY A 52 -18.89 5.81 12.93
CA GLY A 52 -17.64 6.46 13.27
C GLY A 52 -16.80 6.69 12.03
N MET A 53 -16.00 7.73 12.00
CA MET A 53 -14.91 7.87 11.02
C MET A 53 -13.61 8.03 11.75
N THR A 54 -12.56 7.37 11.27
CA THR A 54 -11.20 7.49 11.79
C THR A 54 -10.24 7.81 10.66
N ILE A 55 -9.37 8.81 10.83
CA ILE A 55 -8.23 9.01 9.94
C ILE A 55 -6.98 8.47 10.64
N TYR A 56 -6.21 7.66 9.91
CA TYR A 56 -4.89 7.15 10.28
C TYR A 56 -3.83 7.80 9.43
N SER A 57 -2.81 8.37 10.07
CA SER A 57 -1.67 8.99 9.39
C SER A 57 -0.93 8.00 8.50
N SER A 58 -0.60 8.39 7.28
CA SER A 58 0.17 7.56 6.35
C SER A 58 1.57 7.24 6.87
N ASN A 59 2.13 8.10 7.74
CA ASN A 59 3.41 7.87 8.41
C ASN A 59 3.42 6.59 9.27
N LEU A 60 2.25 6.04 9.63
CA LEU A 60 2.16 4.75 10.32
C LEU A 60 2.61 3.59 9.43
N PHE A 61 2.41 3.71 8.12
CA PHE A 61 2.63 2.63 7.15
C PHE A 61 3.93 2.82 6.35
N ASN A 62 4.73 3.83 6.69
CA ASN A 62 5.90 4.25 5.93
C ASN A 62 7.21 3.81 6.60
N ASP A 63 7.32 2.52 6.95
CA ASP A 63 8.52 1.96 7.60
C ASP A 63 9.63 1.63 6.57
N GLY A 64 9.95 2.60 5.71
CA GLY A 64 10.94 2.43 4.64
C GLY A 64 10.44 1.64 3.41
N LEU A 65 9.13 1.39 3.34
CA LEU A 65 8.49 0.75 2.18
C LEU A 65 8.42 1.73 1.00
N ASP A 66 8.66 1.22 -0.21
CA ASP A 66 8.52 1.98 -1.45
C ASP A 66 7.28 1.47 -2.20
N GLY A 67 6.29 2.34 -2.39
CA GLY A 67 5.07 2.03 -3.14
C GLY A 67 3.87 1.53 -2.30
N PRO A 68 2.87 0.93 -2.97
CA PRO A 68 1.61 0.54 -2.36
C PRO A 68 1.77 -0.65 -1.39
N ILE A 69 0.92 -0.67 -0.38
CA ILE A 69 0.72 -1.79 0.53
C ILE A 69 -0.70 -2.32 0.38
N GLU A 70 -0.92 -3.57 0.77
CA GLU A 70 -2.23 -4.17 0.83
C GLU A 70 -2.58 -4.48 2.28
N ILE A 71 -3.59 -3.80 2.80
CA ILE A 71 -4.11 -4.02 4.15
C ILE A 71 -5.05 -5.22 4.10
N THR A 72 -4.84 -6.18 4.99
CA THR A 72 -5.56 -7.46 5.03
C THR A 72 -6.34 -7.66 6.32
N SER A 73 -5.94 -6.98 7.40
CA SER A 73 -6.67 -7.05 8.67
C SER A 73 -6.80 -5.70 9.37
N PHE A 74 -7.90 -5.57 10.09
CA PHE A 74 -8.21 -4.46 10.96
C PHE A 74 -8.55 -5.02 12.36
N ASN A 75 -7.66 -4.85 13.33
CA ASN A 75 -7.80 -5.48 14.64
C ASN A 75 -7.96 -4.44 15.75
N LEU A 76 -8.80 -4.77 16.72
CA LEU A 76 -9.06 -3.96 17.90
C LEU A 76 -8.56 -4.66 19.15
N ARG A 77 -8.11 -3.88 20.12
CA ARG A 77 -7.80 -4.40 21.45
C ARG A 77 -9.01 -4.27 22.37
N PRO A 78 -9.48 -5.35 23.00
CA PRO A 78 -10.51 -5.26 24.03
C PRO A 78 -10.02 -4.43 25.22
N ASP A 79 -10.91 -3.69 25.87
CA ASP A 79 -10.59 -2.99 27.12
C ASP A 79 -10.18 -3.97 28.24
N ALA A 80 -9.20 -3.59 29.06
CA ALA A 80 -8.68 -4.33 30.19
C ALA A 80 -9.74 -4.82 31.21
N ARG A 81 -10.91 -4.17 31.27
CA ARG A 81 -12.02 -4.53 32.16
C ARG A 81 -12.74 -5.82 31.78
N HIS A 82 -12.62 -6.28 30.54
CA HIS A 82 -13.28 -7.49 30.07
C HIS A 82 -12.59 -8.74 30.55
N ARG A 83 -13.39 -9.79 30.75
CA ARG A 83 -12.96 -11.09 31.24
C ARG A 83 -12.76 -12.05 30.07
N VAL A 84 -11.86 -13.00 30.26
CA VAL A 84 -11.71 -14.12 29.32
C VAL A 84 -13.04 -14.86 29.21
N GLY A 85 -13.47 -15.14 27.98
CA GLY A 85 -14.76 -15.76 27.67
C GLY A 85 -15.90 -14.79 27.40
N ASP A 86 -15.72 -13.48 27.62
CA ASP A 86 -16.71 -12.50 27.23
C ASP A 86 -16.79 -12.45 25.69
N ILE A 87 -18.00 -12.62 25.14
CA ILE A 87 -18.26 -12.53 23.70
C ILE A 87 -18.85 -11.16 23.38
N PHE A 88 -18.26 -10.48 22.41
CA PHE A 88 -18.72 -9.19 21.89
C PHE A 88 -18.96 -9.29 20.39
N GLY A 89 -19.87 -8.46 19.88
CA GLY A 89 -20.16 -8.46 18.46
C GLY A 89 -21.23 -7.47 18.06
N PHE A 90 -21.42 -7.34 16.76
CA PHE A 90 -22.49 -6.56 16.14
C PHE A 90 -23.23 -7.46 15.15
N ASP A 91 -24.56 -7.32 15.07
CA ASP A 91 -25.34 -8.02 14.04
C ASP A 91 -24.96 -7.59 12.61
N ASN A 92 -24.42 -6.38 12.47
CA ASN A 92 -23.72 -5.89 11.29
C ASN A 92 -22.55 -5.00 11.71
N LEU A 93 -21.37 -5.30 11.21
CA LEU A 93 -20.22 -4.42 11.16
C LEU A 93 -19.95 -4.17 9.67
N LYS A 94 -19.82 -2.91 9.29
CA LYS A 94 -19.35 -2.53 7.96
C LYS A 94 -18.18 -1.57 8.08
N LEU A 95 -17.11 -1.90 7.38
CA LEU A 95 -15.89 -1.10 7.27
C LEU A 95 -15.74 -0.64 5.83
N VAL A 96 -15.53 0.66 5.63
CA VAL A 96 -15.27 1.27 4.33
C VAL A 96 -13.95 2.03 4.39
N PHE A 97 -13.00 1.66 3.55
CA PHE A 97 -11.68 2.29 3.49
C PHE A 97 -11.59 3.23 2.29
N MET A 98 -10.90 4.35 2.50
CA MET A 98 -10.66 5.39 1.51
C MET A 98 -9.30 6.05 1.77
N VAL A 99 -8.76 6.74 0.76
CA VAL A 99 -7.61 7.62 0.89
C VAL A 99 -8.08 9.06 0.99
N THR A 100 -7.51 9.83 1.90
CA THR A 100 -7.82 11.25 2.10
C THR A 100 -6.56 12.10 2.28
N PRO A 101 -6.51 13.32 1.74
CA PRO A 101 -5.42 14.25 2.00
C PRO A 101 -5.51 14.88 3.40
N ALA A 102 -6.66 14.77 4.08
CA ALA A 102 -6.88 15.36 5.40
C ALA A 102 -6.01 14.68 6.46
N ALA A 103 -5.36 15.48 7.31
CA ALA A 103 -4.62 14.96 8.46
C ALA A 103 -5.57 14.43 9.55
N PRO A 104 -5.11 13.58 10.49
CA PRO A 104 -5.96 13.07 11.57
C PRO A 104 -6.74 14.16 12.32
N ASN A 105 -6.09 15.28 12.65
CA ASN A 105 -6.71 16.40 13.36
C ASN A 105 -7.65 17.27 12.50
N GLU A 106 -7.83 16.97 11.21
CA GLU A 106 -8.70 17.70 10.27
C GLU A 106 -10.04 17.00 10.02
N LEU A 107 -10.28 15.83 10.63
CA LEU A 107 -11.57 15.15 10.54
C LEU A 107 -12.67 16.04 11.15
N VAL A 108 -13.76 16.27 10.39
CA VAL A 108 -14.89 17.10 10.84
C VAL A 108 -16.12 16.25 11.20
N GLN A 109 -17.02 16.81 12.01
CA GLN A 109 -18.20 16.07 12.51
C GLN A 109 -19.21 15.66 11.43
N LYS A 110 -19.22 16.36 10.30
CA LYS A 110 -20.10 16.04 9.19
C LYS A 110 -19.43 15.01 8.29
N PHE A 111 -19.80 13.75 8.43
CA PHE A 111 -19.23 12.64 7.65
C PHE A 111 -19.22 12.88 6.14
N GLY A 112 -20.29 13.43 5.58
CA GLY A 112 -20.35 13.76 4.14
C GLY A 112 -19.23 14.71 3.69
N THR A 113 -18.80 15.66 4.54
CA THR A 113 -17.67 16.55 4.20
C THR A 113 -16.33 15.81 4.20
N ASN A 114 -16.15 14.81 5.06
CA ASN A 114 -14.94 13.98 5.04
C ASN A 114 -14.91 13.09 3.80
N LEU A 115 -16.06 12.55 3.38
CA LEU A 115 -16.20 11.77 2.15
C LEU A 115 -15.95 12.62 0.90
N ASP A 116 -16.52 13.83 0.84
CA ASP A 116 -16.33 14.76 -0.28
C ASP A 116 -14.86 15.18 -0.44
N ASN A 117 -14.06 15.10 0.63
CA ASN A 117 -12.63 15.39 0.64
C ASN A 117 -11.75 14.18 0.32
N ALA A 118 -12.29 12.96 0.30
CA ALA A 118 -11.53 11.76 -0.04
C ALA A 118 -11.08 11.80 -1.51
N ILE A 119 -9.92 11.23 -1.80
CA ILE A 119 -9.32 11.20 -3.15
C ILE A 119 -9.43 9.84 -3.83
N SER A 120 -9.76 8.78 -3.07
CA SER A 120 -10.11 7.47 -3.63
C SER A 120 -11.61 7.22 -3.54
N GLU A 121 -12.08 6.32 -4.40
CA GLU A 121 -13.42 5.75 -4.25
C GLU A 121 -13.52 4.93 -2.94
N PRO A 122 -14.71 4.84 -2.32
CA PRO A 122 -14.93 4.05 -1.14
C PRO A 122 -14.90 2.55 -1.44
N VAL A 123 -14.07 1.81 -0.72
CA VAL A 123 -13.98 0.35 -0.82
C VAL A 123 -14.61 -0.26 0.44
N VAL A 124 -15.65 -1.07 0.27
CA VAL A 124 -16.21 -1.86 1.37
C VAL A 124 -15.28 -3.04 1.63
N VAL A 125 -14.53 -2.98 2.72
CA VAL A 125 -13.51 -4.00 3.06
C VAL A 125 -14.08 -5.11 3.95
N PHE A 126 -15.16 -4.83 4.66
CA PHE A 126 -15.92 -5.80 5.45
C PHE A 126 -17.39 -5.38 5.52
N ASP A 127 -18.32 -6.32 5.37
CA ASP A 127 -19.76 -6.11 5.59
C ASP A 127 -20.42 -7.41 6.04
N GLY A 128 -20.86 -7.48 7.29
CA GLY A 128 -21.53 -8.67 7.82
C GLY A 128 -21.63 -8.70 9.33
N ALA A 129 -22.25 -9.74 9.86
CA ALA A 129 -22.25 -9.99 11.31
C ALA A 129 -20.82 -10.26 11.79
N TRP A 130 -20.45 -9.69 12.93
CA TRP A 130 -19.12 -9.87 13.51
C TRP A 130 -19.24 -10.17 15.00
N SER A 131 -18.47 -11.15 15.48
CA SER A 131 -18.33 -11.44 16.90
C SER A 131 -16.97 -12.04 17.22
N ARG A 132 -16.41 -11.70 18.37
CA ARG A 132 -15.17 -12.25 18.90
C ARG A 132 -15.28 -12.48 20.41
N GLU A 133 -14.56 -13.49 20.87
CA GLU A 133 -14.39 -13.79 22.29
C GLU A 133 -13.12 -13.12 22.79
N VAL A 134 -13.15 -12.58 24.02
CA VAL A 134 -11.93 -12.19 24.73
C VAL A 134 -11.17 -13.47 25.08
N ALA A 135 -10.18 -13.79 24.26
CA ALA A 135 -9.41 -15.03 24.38
C ALA A 135 -8.31 -14.91 25.44
N ASN A 136 -7.75 -13.71 25.62
CA ASN A 136 -6.54 -13.53 26.42
C ASN A 136 -6.80 -12.73 27.71
N PRO A 137 -6.22 -13.14 28.85
CA PRO A 137 -6.37 -12.39 30.10
C PRO A 137 -5.61 -11.07 30.02
N GLN A 138 -6.08 -10.05 30.75
CA GLN A 138 -5.29 -8.81 30.90
C GLN A 138 -4.00 -9.10 31.67
N PRO A 139 -2.82 -8.81 31.11
CA PRO A 139 -1.56 -8.93 31.84
C PRO A 139 -1.45 -7.89 32.97
N ALA A 140 -0.46 -8.04 33.83
CA ALA A 140 -0.18 -7.02 34.83
C ALA A 140 0.23 -5.69 34.16
N SER A 141 -0.30 -4.58 34.67
CA SER A 141 0.09 -3.24 34.22
C SER A 141 1.63 -3.07 34.25
N PRO A 142 2.24 -2.46 33.23
CA PRO A 142 1.62 -1.67 32.14
C PRO A 142 1.34 -2.45 30.85
N HIS A 143 1.45 -3.78 30.85
CA HIS A 143 1.41 -4.59 29.64
C HIS A 143 0.01 -4.71 29.05
N ALA A 144 -0.09 -4.59 27.73
CA ALA A 144 -1.34 -4.78 27.00
C ALA A 144 -1.66 -6.25 26.76
N ARG A 145 -2.96 -6.55 26.63
CA ARG A 145 -3.42 -7.80 26.01
C ARG A 145 -3.21 -7.79 24.49
N PRO A 146 -3.17 -8.97 23.86
CA PRO A 146 -3.24 -9.11 22.40
C PRO A 146 -4.51 -8.49 21.79
N PHE A 147 -4.49 -8.33 20.46
CA PHE A 147 -5.62 -7.84 19.67
C PHE A 147 -6.64 -8.96 19.42
N ASP A 148 -7.40 -9.33 20.45
CA ASP A 148 -8.38 -10.44 20.38
C ASP A 148 -9.57 -10.17 19.44
N PHE A 149 -9.79 -8.91 19.06
CA PHE A 149 -10.91 -8.52 18.20
C PHE A 149 -10.43 -8.27 16.78
N ASP A 150 -10.09 -9.35 16.08
CA ASP A 150 -9.71 -9.30 14.67
C ASP A 150 -10.93 -9.11 13.74
N VAL A 151 -10.75 -8.29 12.72
CA VAL A 151 -11.68 -8.12 11.60
C VAL A 151 -10.89 -8.38 10.31
N PRO A 152 -10.85 -9.63 9.82
CA PRO A 152 -10.20 -9.92 8.55
C PRO A 152 -10.97 -9.23 7.43
N LEU A 153 -10.27 -8.59 6.52
CA LEU A 153 -10.88 -7.86 5.41
C LEU A 153 -11.34 -8.86 4.34
N SER A 154 -12.66 -8.90 4.10
CA SER A 154 -13.26 -9.69 3.02
C SER A 154 -12.85 -9.20 1.63
N THR A 155 -12.50 -7.92 1.53
CA THR A 155 -11.87 -7.30 0.37
C THR A 155 -10.65 -6.54 0.89
N PRO A 156 -9.43 -7.05 0.69
CA PRO A 156 -8.21 -6.34 1.02
C PRO A 156 -8.17 -4.95 0.38
N PHE A 157 -7.45 -4.02 1.00
CA PHE A 157 -7.40 -2.63 0.55
C PHE A 157 -5.99 -2.23 0.15
N VAL A 158 -5.83 -1.84 -1.11
CA VAL A 158 -4.57 -1.32 -1.65
C VAL A 158 -4.46 0.15 -1.26
N PHE A 159 -3.41 0.47 -0.52
CA PHE A 159 -3.16 1.78 0.03
C PHE A 159 -1.73 2.20 -0.28
N ASN A 160 -1.54 3.35 -0.91
CA ASN A 160 -0.22 3.94 -1.08
C ASN A 160 -0.06 5.08 -0.05
N PRO A 161 0.84 4.94 0.95
CA PRO A 161 1.08 5.98 1.95
C PRO A 161 1.53 7.33 1.37
N ALA A 162 2.04 7.35 0.13
CA ALA A 162 2.43 8.57 -0.57
C ALA A 162 1.23 9.39 -1.08
N ASP A 163 0.08 8.76 -1.31
CA ASP A 163 -1.10 9.42 -1.91
C ASP A 163 -1.92 10.19 -0.86
N GLY A 164 -1.88 9.77 0.41
CA GLY A 164 -2.60 10.42 1.50
C GLY A 164 -2.74 9.52 2.72
N ASN A 165 -3.61 9.92 3.65
CA ASN A 165 -3.93 9.21 4.88
C ASN A 165 -5.05 8.20 4.68
N LEU A 166 -5.11 7.17 5.52
CA LEU A 166 -6.18 6.16 5.48
C LEU A 166 -7.39 6.67 6.26
N LEU A 167 -8.52 6.83 5.57
CA LEU A 167 -9.83 7.10 6.18
C LEU A 167 -10.61 5.80 6.30
N VAL A 168 -10.95 5.43 7.53
CA VAL A 168 -11.83 4.30 7.85
C VAL A 168 -13.18 4.84 8.28
N ASP A 169 -14.23 4.48 7.54
CA ASP A 169 -15.62 4.76 7.87
C ASP A 169 -16.31 3.49 8.37
N TRP A 170 -16.89 3.59 9.56
CA TRP A 170 -17.35 2.47 10.36
C TRP A 170 -18.84 2.55 10.56
N TYR A 171 -19.53 1.44 10.35
CA TYR A 171 -20.95 1.31 10.67
C TYR A 171 -21.12 0.13 11.61
N PHE A 172 -21.76 0.39 12.74
CA PHE A 172 -22.08 -0.62 13.74
C PHE A 172 -23.59 -0.76 13.81
N GLY A 173 -24.04 -1.99 13.65
CA GLY A 173 -25.41 -2.40 13.88
C GLY A 173 -25.71 -2.52 15.37
N ARG A 174 -26.68 -3.35 15.72
CA ARG A 174 -27.04 -3.63 17.11
C ARG A 174 -25.95 -4.49 17.77
N PRO A 175 -25.49 -4.15 18.98
CA PRO A 175 -24.59 -5.02 19.72
C PRO A 175 -25.28 -6.35 20.05
N LEU A 176 -24.55 -7.46 19.84
CA LEU A 176 -24.87 -8.79 20.37
C LEU A 176 -24.60 -8.77 21.90
N PRO A 177 -24.97 -9.81 22.69
CA PRO A 177 -25.51 -9.63 24.06
C PRO A 177 -24.68 -8.79 25.04
N ASN A 178 -23.37 -8.65 24.83
CA ASN A 178 -22.51 -7.72 25.57
C ASN A 178 -22.05 -6.55 24.68
N GLN A 179 -22.01 -5.35 25.25
CA GLN A 179 -21.54 -4.16 24.54
C GLN A 179 -20.02 -4.11 24.49
N ALA A 180 -19.47 -4.01 23.28
CA ALA A 180 -18.02 -3.91 23.09
C ALA A 180 -17.47 -2.61 23.69
N SER A 181 -16.29 -2.69 24.27
CA SER A 181 -15.46 -1.53 24.52
C SER A 181 -14.00 -1.89 24.32
N PHE A 182 -13.25 -0.89 23.90
CA PHE A 182 -11.93 -1.04 23.35
C PHE A 182 -10.94 -0.21 24.13
N ASP A 183 -9.69 -0.65 24.08
CA ASP A 183 -8.55 0.06 24.66
C ASP A 183 -8.41 1.44 24.00
N ARG A 184 -8.26 2.49 24.82
CA ARG A 184 -8.29 3.88 24.35
C ARG A 184 -7.29 4.78 25.12
N PRO A 185 -6.57 5.66 24.42
CA PRO A 185 -5.80 6.74 25.06
C PRO A 185 -6.71 7.79 25.72
N ASN A 186 -6.24 8.49 26.76
CA ASN A 186 -7.02 9.56 27.43
C ASN A 186 -7.39 10.73 26.49
N SER A 187 -6.50 11.06 25.56
CA SER A 187 -6.69 12.14 24.58
C SER A 187 -6.55 11.56 23.17
N PRO A 188 -7.21 12.16 22.15
CA PRO A 188 -6.94 11.77 20.79
C PRO A 188 -5.45 11.88 20.46
N SER A 189 -4.97 10.94 19.67
CA SER A 189 -3.59 10.91 19.19
C SER A 189 -3.41 11.81 17.97
N VAL A 190 -2.18 12.20 17.70
CA VAL A 190 -1.84 13.03 16.53
C VAL A 190 -1.78 12.23 15.23
N ASP A 191 -1.55 10.92 15.34
CA ASP A 191 -1.49 9.95 14.23
C ASP A 191 -2.86 9.31 13.92
N GLN A 192 -3.85 9.50 14.79
CA GLN A 192 -5.17 8.90 14.65
C GLN A 192 -6.26 9.70 15.38
N LEU A 193 -7.34 10.03 14.69
CA LEU A 193 -8.53 10.64 15.29
C LEU A 193 -9.81 9.98 14.77
N THR A 194 -10.66 9.57 15.70
CA THR A 194 -12.02 9.08 15.47
C THR A 194 -13.04 10.16 15.86
N ILE A 195 -13.99 10.44 14.97
CA ILE A 195 -15.25 11.12 15.32
C ILE A 195 -16.39 10.14 15.26
N TRP A 196 -17.19 10.14 16.32
CA TRP A 196 -18.30 9.23 16.52
C TRP A 196 -19.64 9.96 16.57
N ASN A 197 -20.68 9.41 15.94
CA ASN A 197 -22.07 9.85 16.08
C ASN A 197 -23.06 8.68 16.24
N LEU A 198 -24.09 8.92 17.05
CA LEU A 198 -25.24 8.03 17.21
C LEU A 198 -26.21 8.23 16.01
N GLY A 199 -25.92 7.58 14.87
CA GLY A 199 -26.75 7.58 13.66
C GLY A 199 -26.26 8.48 12.51
N ASP A 200 -26.94 8.40 11.35
CA ASP A 200 -26.57 9.09 10.10
C ASP A 200 -26.87 10.60 10.07
N ALA A 201 -27.65 11.09 11.04
CA ALA A 201 -28.06 12.49 11.04
C ALA A 201 -26.93 13.39 11.60
N PRO A 202 -26.66 14.56 10.98
CA PRO A 202 -25.75 15.56 11.52
C PRO A 202 -26.44 16.24 12.71
N GLN A 203 -26.52 15.56 13.84
CA GLN A 203 -26.95 16.21 15.07
C GLN A 203 -25.75 16.98 15.61
N PHE A 204 -25.75 18.29 15.34
CA PHE A 204 -24.87 19.24 15.99
C PHE A 204 -24.95 19.05 17.51
N GLY A 205 -23.87 18.58 18.13
CA GLY A 205 -23.66 18.72 19.57
C GLY A 205 -23.31 17.48 20.39
N ASN A 206 -23.38 16.25 19.88
CA ASN A 206 -23.12 15.04 20.69
C ASN A 206 -22.04 14.10 20.12
N GLY A 207 -21.15 14.59 19.25
CA GLY A 207 -20.05 13.79 18.72
C GLY A 207 -18.88 13.68 19.70
N PHE A 208 -18.36 12.47 19.91
CA PHE A 208 -17.14 12.25 20.70
C PHE A 208 -15.92 12.22 19.77
N GLN A 209 -14.82 12.81 20.24
CA GLN A 209 -13.51 12.71 19.61
C GLN A 209 -12.60 11.86 20.47
N PHE A 210 -12.10 10.76 19.91
CA PHE A 210 -11.19 9.84 20.59
C PHE A 210 -10.28 9.12 19.61
N SER A 211 -9.38 8.30 20.12
CA SER A 211 -8.64 7.29 19.36
C SER A 211 -8.90 5.94 20.02
N VAL A 212 -8.87 4.86 19.25
CA VAL A 212 -8.94 3.49 19.75
C VAL A 212 -7.65 2.81 19.38
N VAL A 213 -7.09 2.00 20.27
CA VAL A 213 -5.88 1.24 19.95
C VAL A 213 -6.23 0.17 18.93
N THR A 214 -5.65 0.31 17.74
CA THR A 214 -5.96 -0.51 16.58
C THR A 214 -4.68 -1.04 15.97
N GLN A 215 -4.72 -2.28 15.49
CA GLN A 215 -3.62 -2.89 14.74
C GLN A 215 -4.08 -3.14 13.31
N PHE A 216 -3.19 -2.87 12.36
CA PHE A 216 -3.34 -3.32 10.98
C PHE A 216 -2.36 -4.44 10.71
N GLU A 217 -2.79 -5.36 9.86
CA GLU A 217 -1.90 -6.29 9.15
C GLU A 217 -1.90 -5.87 7.69
N PHE A 218 -0.72 -5.75 7.11
CA PHE A 218 -0.54 -5.33 5.72
C PHE A 218 0.72 -5.97 5.13
N ALA A 219 0.82 -6.01 3.81
CA ALA A 219 2.01 -6.45 3.09
C ALA A 219 2.38 -5.43 2.02
N GLN A 220 3.67 -5.27 1.73
CA GLN A 220 4.09 -4.51 0.56
C GLN A 220 3.64 -5.20 -0.71
N VAL A 221 3.14 -4.42 -1.66
CA VAL A 221 2.75 -4.88 -2.98
C VAL A 221 3.92 -4.65 -3.91
N ILE A 222 4.60 -5.71 -4.28
CA ILE A 222 5.72 -5.65 -5.20
C ILE A 222 5.22 -6.05 -6.57
N ARG A 223 5.10 -5.08 -7.48
CA ARG A 223 4.62 -5.39 -8.83
C ARG A 223 5.62 -6.34 -9.50
N GLY A 224 5.11 -7.44 -10.07
CA GLY A 224 5.94 -8.45 -10.75
C GLY A 224 6.52 -9.54 -9.85
N ASP A 225 6.18 -9.61 -8.55
CA ASP A 225 6.55 -10.69 -7.61
C ASP A 225 5.41 -11.72 -7.54
N TRP A 226 5.25 -12.58 -8.54
CA TRP A 226 4.07 -13.44 -8.67
C TRP A 226 4.06 -14.64 -7.72
N ASP A 227 5.19 -15.00 -7.11
CA ASP A 227 5.24 -16.03 -6.08
C ASP A 227 5.08 -15.48 -4.65
N ALA A 228 5.03 -14.15 -4.50
CA ALA A 228 4.76 -13.44 -3.26
C ALA A 228 5.80 -13.75 -2.18
N ASP A 229 7.06 -13.88 -2.58
CA ASP A 229 8.18 -14.09 -1.67
C ASP A 229 8.83 -12.80 -1.17
N GLY A 230 8.42 -11.66 -1.75
CA GLY A 230 8.87 -10.33 -1.36
C GLY A 230 10.11 -9.86 -2.13
N GLU A 231 10.62 -10.62 -3.09
CA GLU A 231 11.73 -10.25 -3.95
C GLU A 231 11.35 -10.42 -5.43
N LEU A 232 12.01 -9.68 -6.32
CA LEU A 232 11.88 -9.89 -7.76
C LEU A 232 13.01 -10.83 -8.21
N LEU A 233 12.70 -12.11 -8.39
CA LEU A 233 13.68 -13.16 -8.66
C LEU A 233 13.50 -13.81 -10.04
N ALA A 234 14.37 -14.77 -10.33
CA ALA A 234 14.32 -15.52 -11.58
C ALA A 234 13.02 -16.32 -11.73
N SER A 235 12.37 -16.72 -10.62
CA SER A 235 11.06 -17.40 -10.60
C SER A 235 9.94 -16.52 -11.18
N ASP A 236 9.97 -15.23 -10.86
CA ASP A 236 8.96 -14.27 -11.32
C ASP A 236 9.07 -13.99 -12.80
N VAL A 237 10.26 -13.61 -13.28
CA VAL A 237 10.48 -13.36 -14.70
C VAL A 237 10.22 -14.63 -15.52
N GLN A 238 10.51 -15.81 -14.97
CA GLN A 238 10.17 -17.07 -15.62
C GLN A 238 8.65 -17.28 -15.73
N SER A 239 7.88 -16.84 -14.74
CA SER A 239 6.41 -16.90 -14.78
C SER A 239 5.86 -15.95 -15.86
N LEU A 240 6.43 -14.76 -16.01
CA LEU A 240 6.11 -13.84 -17.10
C LEU A 240 6.46 -14.43 -18.47
N ILE A 241 7.66 -15.00 -18.63
CA ILE A 241 8.09 -15.67 -19.88
C ILE A 241 7.10 -16.78 -20.23
N GLY A 242 6.71 -17.61 -19.25
CA GLY A 242 5.70 -18.65 -19.44
C GLY A 242 4.38 -18.08 -19.97
N ALA A 243 3.88 -16.99 -19.39
CA ALA A 243 2.66 -16.34 -19.84
C ALA A 243 2.77 -15.79 -21.27
N ILE A 244 3.90 -15.17 -21.62
CA ILE A 244 4.20 -14.68 -22.98
C ILE A 244 4.19 -15.84 -23.98
N MET A 245 4.90 -16.94 -23.66
CA MET A 245 5.00 -18.11 -24.54
C MET A 245 3.66 -18.83 -24.74
N GLU A 246 2.82 -18.87 -23.71
CA GLU A 246 1.48 -19.46 -23.78
C GLU A 246 0.47 -18.55 -24.51
N GLY A 247 0.82 -17.27 -24.75
CA GLY A 247 -0.12 -16.26 -25.23
C GLY A 247 -1.22 -15.97 -24.20
N ASN A 248 -0.91 -16.11 -22.91
CA ASN A 248 -1.82 -15.87 -21.81
C ASN A 248 -1.84 -14.38 -21.45
N HIS A 249 -2.89 -13.68 -21.87
CA HIS A 249 -3.11 -12.27 -21.55
C HIS A 249 -3.87 -12.07 -20.24
N ASP A 250 -3.51 -12.85 -19.20
CA ASP A 250 -4.02 -12.60 -17.85
C ASP A 250 -3.56 -11.20 -17.42
N PRO A 251 -4.49 -10.29 -17.06
CA PRO A 251 -4.12 -8.95 -16.60
C PRO A 251 -3.07 -8.95 -15.48
N ALA A 252 -2.95 -10.03 -14.70
CA ALA A 252 -1.94 -10.17 -13.66
C ALA A 252 -0.49 -10.01 -14.17
N PHE A 253 -0.23 -10.34 -15.44
CA PHE A 253 1.08 -10.23 -16.10
C PHE A 253 1.23 -8.99 -16.98
N ASP A 254 0.15 -8.19 -17.16
CA ASP A 254 0.16 -6.96 -17.95
C ASP A 254 0.80 -5.80 -17.14
N LEU A 255 2.11 -5.68 -17.28
CA LEU A 255 2.94 -4.67 -16.63
C LEU A 255 2.95 -3.35 -17.40
N SER A 256 2.74 -3.38 -18.70
CA SER A 256 2.70 -2.23 -19.59
C SER A 256 1.37 -1.47 -19.54
N GLY A 257 0.29 -2.15 -19.16
CA GLY A 257 -1.08 -1.66 -19.10
C GLY A 257 -1.77 -1.58 -20.47
N ASP A 258 -1.27 -2.30 -21.48
CA ASP A 258 -1.77 -2.27 -22.85
C ASP A 258 -2.74 -3.41 -23.19
N GLN A 259 -3.11 -4.23 -22.19
CA GLN A 259 -4.00 -5.38 -22.26
C GLN A 259 -3.41 -6.58 -23.02
N LEU A 260 -2.12 -6.55 -23.34
CA LEU A 260 -1.37 -7.69 -23.83
C LEU A 260 -0.37 -8.12 -22.76
N VAL A 261 0.15 -9.33 -22.95
CA VAL A 261 1.22 -9.91 -22.13
C VAL A 261 2.26 -10.34 -23.14
N ASP A 262 3.27 -9.49 -23.34
CA ASP A 262 4.30 -9.63 -24.37
C ASP A 262 5.65 -9.04 -23.92
N HIS A 263 6.58 -8.86 -24.86
CA HIS A 263 7.91 -8.35 -24.60
C HIS A 263 7.94 -6.94 -23.99
N GLN A 264 6.87 -6.17 -24.12
CA GLN A 264 6.75 -4.86 -23.48
C GLN A 264 6.61 -5.02 -21.96
N ASP A 265 5.94 -6.06 -21.48
CA ASP A 265 5.84 -6.38 -20.06
C ASP A 265 7.17 -6.89 -19.51
N LEU A 266 7.87 -7.73 -20.28
CA LEU A 266 9.21 -8.20 -19.92
C LEU A 266 10.18 -7.03 -19.78
N HIS A 267 10.10 -6.05 -20.68
CA HIS A 267 10.90 -4.84 -20.60
C HIS A 267 10.62 -4.04 -19.33
N VAL A 268 9.34 -3.86 -18.97
CA VAL A 268 8.94 -3.18 -17.72
C VAL A 268 9.47 -3.95 -16.51
N TRP A 269 9.31 -5.28 -16.47
CA TRP A 269 9.79 -6.10 -15.36
C TRP A 269 11.31 -5.95 -15.16
N VAL A 270 12.10 -6.12 -16.23
CA VAL A 270 13.56 -6.09 -16.16
C VAL A 270 14.09 -4.70 -15.83
N ARG A 271 13.58 -3.66 -16.51
CA ARG A 271 14.19 -2.33 -16.45
C ARG A 271 13.59 -1.43 -15.38
N ASP A 272 12.28 -1.47 -15.23
CA ASP A 272 11.53 -0.50 -14.42
C ASP A 272 11.20 -1.06 -13.04
N LEU A 273 11.02 -2.39 -12.89
CA LEU A 273 10.73 -3.02 -11.61
C LEU A 273 11.99 -3.59 -10.96
N LYS A 274 12.69 -4.51 -11.63
CA LYS A 274 13.91 -5.15 -11.11
C LYS A 274 15.13 -4.22 -11.15
N HIS A 275 15.09 -3.20 -12.00
CA HIS A 275 16.22 -2.31 -12.24
C HIS A 275 17.50 -3.07 -12.60
N THR A 276 17.40 -3.97 -13.59
CA THR A 276 18.55 -4.66 -14.15
C THR A 276 18.58 -4.58 -15.69
N TRP A 277 19.50 -5.31 -16.31
CA TRP A 277 19.74 -5.37 -17.74
C TRP A 277 19.25 -6.72 -18.30
N PHE A 278 18.81 -6.71 -19.55
CA PHE A 278 18.76 -7.96 -20.31
C PHE A 278 20.20 -8.50 -20.45
N GLY A 279 20.40 -9.77 -20.14
CA GLY A 279 21.73 -10.37 -20.07
C GLY A 279 22.25 -10.62 -18.65
N ASP A 280 21.66 -9.99 -17.62
CA ASP A 280 21.97 -10.28 -16.22
C ASP A 280 21.27 -11.59 -15.81
N ALA A 281 22.03 -12.68 -15.78
CA ALA A 281 21.50 -14.03 -15.60
C ALA A 281 21.14 -14.33 -14.14
N ASN A 282 21.87 -13.71 -13.21
CA ASN A 282 21.73 -13.92 -11.77
C ASN A 282 20.93 -12.81 -11.06
N LEU A 283 20.55 -11.77 -11.81
CA LEU A 283 19.73 -10.65 -11.38
C LEU A 283 20.37 -9.78 -10.28
N ASP A 284 21.70 -9.67 -10.27
CA ASP A 284 22.47 -8.83 -9.34
C ASP A 284 22.52 -7.34 -9.69
N GLY A 285 21.87 -6.95 -10.80
CA GLY A 285 21.80 -5.58 -11.30
C GLY A 285 22.87 -5.25 -12.34
N VAL A 286 23.77 -6.19 -12.68
CA VAL A 286 24.91 -6.00 -13.58
C VAL A 286 24.89 -7.04 -14.69
N PHE A 287 24.90 -6.60 -15.95
CA PHE A 287 25.22 -7.52 -17.06
C PHE A 287 26.72 -7.53 -17.30
N SER A 288 27.38 -8.64 -16.97
CA SER A 288 28.83 -8.80 -17.00
C SER A 288 29.28 -10.06 -17.75
N THR A 289 30.60 -10.22 -17.85
CA THR A 289 31.20 -11.47 -18.35
C THR A 289 30.85 -12.69 -17.49
N LEU A 290 30.56 -12.51 -16.19
CA LEU A 290 30.20 -13.64 -15.32
C LEU A 290 28.86 -14.26 -15.73
N ASP A 291 27.88 -13.42 -16.10
CA ASP A 291 26.57 -13.87 -16.60
C ASP A 291 26.71 -14.72 -17.87
N LEU A 292 27.53 -14.25 -18.81
CA LEU A 292 27.82 -14.99 -20.05
C LEU A 292 28.46 -16.35 -19.77
N VAL A 293 29.39 -16.41 -18.81
CA VAL A 293 30.04 -17.65 -18.42
C VAL A 293 29.02 -18.60 -17.76
N GLU A 294 28.13 -18.08 -16.93
CA GLU A 294 27.08 -18.84 -16.25
C GLU A 294 26.11 -19.49 -17.26
N VAL A 295 25.53 -18.71 -18.17
CA VAL A 295 24.56 -19.25 -19.14
C VAL A 295 25.22 -20.18 -20.16
N LEU A 296 26.46 -19.94 -20.58
CA LEU A 296 27.17 -20.82 -21.52
C LEU A 296 27.57 -22.16 -20.88
N GLN A 297 27.79 -22.21 -19.57
CA GLN A 297 28.10 -23.45 -18.85
C GLN A 297 26.91 -24.42 -18.78
N THR A 298 25.69 -23.94 -19.01
CA THR A 298 24.50 -24.80 -19.12
C THR A 298 24.56 -25.73 -20.34
N GLY A 299 25.33 -25.35 -21.36
CA GLY A 299 25.43 -26.07 -22.63
C GLY A 299 24.20 -25.94 -23.53
N LYS A 300 23.28 -25.01 -23.22
CA LYS A 300 22.01 -24.79 -23.94
C LYS A 300 22.09 -23.90 -25.18
N PHE A 301 23.22 -23.24 -25.40
CA PHE A 301 23.39 -22.34 -26.53
C PHE A 301 23.27 -23.06 -27.89
N GLU A 302 22.36 -22.60 -28.75
CA GLU A 302 22.14 -23.10 -30.12
C GLU A 302 21.89 -24.63 -30.18
N ASN A 303 21.22 -25.18 -29.17
CA ASN A 303 20.99 -26.61 -29.05
C ASN A 303 19.49 -27.02 -28.98
N ASP A 304 18.58 -26.05 -29.19
CA ASP A 304 17.12 -26.19 -29.16
C ASP A 304 16.55 -26.78 -27.83
N GLN A 305 17.33 -26.78 -26.75
CA GLN A 305 16.83 -27.15 -25.43
C GLN A 305 16.15 -25.96 -24.78
N SER A 306 15.08 -26.25 -24.02
CA SER A 306 14.40 -25.22 -23.25
C SER A 306 15.35 -24.58 -22.23
N ALA A 307 15.38 -23.25 -22.21
CA ALA A 307 16.17 -22.44 -21.30
C ALA A 307 15.26 -21.54 -20.47
N SER A 308 15.63 -21.31 -19.21
CA SER A 308 15.05 -20.25 -18.39
C SER A 308 15.82 -18.94 -18.54
N TRP A 309 15.34 -17.86 -17.90
CA TRP A 309 16.06 -16.58 -17.82
C TRP A 309 17.53 -16.75 -17.38
N SER A 310 17.76 -17.46 -16.25
CA SER A 310 19.10 -17.72 -15.72
C SER A 310 19.93 -18.71 -16.54
N GLU A 311 19.33 -19.32 -17.56
CA GLU A 311 20.01 -20.20 -18.51
C GLU A 311 20.19 -19.54 -19.90
N GLY A 312 19.70 -18.30 -20.07
CA GLY A 312 19.98 -17.46 -21.23
C GLY A 312 18.77 -17.09 -22.11
N ASP A 313 17.55 -17.50 -21.77
CA ASP A 313 16.32 -17.06 -22.50
C ASP A 313 15.93 -15.63 -22.08
N TRP A 314 16.57 -14.66 -22.72
CA TRP A 314 16.38 -13.23 -22.44
C TRP A 314 15.38 -12.58 -23.41
N ASN A 315 15.02 -13.26 -24.49
CA ASN A 315 14.01 -12.81 -25.43
C ASN A 315 12.66 -13.53 -25.27
N ALA A 316 12.47 -14.39 -24.26
CA ALA A 316 11.25 -15.12 -23.97
C ALA A 316 10.75 -16.00 -25.12
N ASP A 317 11.65 -16.57 -25.93
CA ASP A 317 11.31 -17.53 -26.99
C ASP A 317 11.43 -19.00 -26.54
N GLY A 318 11.89 -19.23 -25.32
CA GLY A 318 11.98 -20.52 -24.66
C GLY A 318 13.29 -21.27 -24.88
N VAL A 319 14.24 -20.73 -25.64
CA VAL A 319 15.54 -21.35 -25.91
C VAL A 319 16.66 -20.33 -25.76
N PHE A 320 17.91 -20.80 -25.58
CA PHE A 320 19.07 -19.90 -25.54
C PHE A 320 19.83 -19.93 -26.87
N ASN A 321 19.76 -18.85 -27.65
CA ASN A 321 20.36 -18.74 -28.98
C ASN A 321 20.88 -17.31 -29.27
N THR A 322 21.30 -17.07 -30.51
CA THR A 322 21.84 -15.76 -30.94
C THR A 322 20.84 -14.60 -30.74
N GLY A 323 19.53 -14.86 -30.80
CA GLY A 323 18.46 -13.91 -30.53
C GLY A 323 18.50 -13.33 -29.12
N ASP A 324 18.88 -14.13 -28.12
CA ASP A 324 19.09 -13.65 -26.74
C ASP A 324 20.27 -12.71 -26.64
N PHE A 325 21.36 -13.01 -27.34
CA PHE A 325 22.49 -12.07 -27.42
C PHE A 325 22.12 -10.78 -28.12
N VAL A 326 21.31 -10.82 -29.17
CA VAL A 326 20.80 -9.59 -29.81
C VAL A 326 19.99 -8.76 -28.81
N THR A 327 19.18 -9.42 -27.98
CA THR A 327 18.37 -8.75 -26.95
C THR A 327 19.26 -8.16 -25.84
N ALA A 328 20.13 -8.96 -25.23
CA ALA A 328 21.01 -8.53 -24.14
C ALA A 328 22.02 -7.45 -24.56
N PHE A 329 22.71 -7.61 -25.69
CA PHE A 329 23.64 -6.58 -26.17
C PHE A 329 22.92 -5.37 -26.77
N GLY A 330 21.71 -5.57 -27.32
CA GLY A 330 20.84 -4.48 -27.77
C GLY A 330 20.37 -3.57 -26.62
N ASP A 331 20.28 -4.12 -25.41
CA ASP A 331 19.95 -3.36 -24.19
C ASP A 331 21.05 -2.35 -23.80
N GLY A 332 22.30 -2.64 -24.18
CA GLY A 332 23.46 -1.76 -24.00
C GLY A 332 24.08 -1.75 -22.60
N GLY A 333 23.67 -2.66 -21.72
CA GLY A 333 24.10 -2.74 -20.31
C GLY A 333 25.43 -3.41 -20.05
N TYR A 334 26.02 -4.08 -21.05
CA TYR A 334 27.21 -4.91 -20.86
C TYR A 334 28.39 -4.11 -20.28
N GLU A 335 28.88 -4.56 -19.12
CA GLU A 335 29.99 -3.97 -18.37
C GLU A 335 29.77 -2.48 -17.99
N GLN A 336 28.51 -2.03 -17.91
CA GLN A 336 28.16 -0.67 -17.45
C GLN A 336 28.08 -0.55 -15.92
N GLY A 337 28.11 -1.68 -15.20
CA GLY A 337 27.90 -1.74 -13.75
C GLY A 337 26.42 -1.77 -13.37
N VAL A 338 26.14 -1.54 -12.08
CA VAL A 338 24.79 -1.64 -11.51
C VAL A 338 23.87 -0.63 -12.18
N ARG A 339 22.74 -1.12 -12.72
CA ARG A 339 21.69 -0.24 -13.21
C ARG A 339 21.06 0.49 -12.03
N THR A 340 21.27 1.80 -11.97
CA THR A 340 20.66 2.63 -10.93
C THR A 340 19.28 3.06 -11.37
N ALA A 341 18.27 2.83 -10.51
CA ALA A 341 16.99 3.49 -10.64
C ALA A 341 17.25 5.00 -10.70
N LEU A 342 16.76 5.68 -11.75
CA LEU A 342 16.90 7.13 -11.86
C LEU A 342 16.12 7.76 -10.70
N ILE A 343 16.80 8.08 -9.61
CA ILE A 343 16.25 9.02 -8.63
C ILE A 343 16.09 10.32 -9.41
N VAL A 344 14.85 10.69 -9.71
CA VAL A 344 14.52 12.02 -10.20
C VAL A 344 14.88 12.99 -9.08
N VAL A 345 16.15 13.40 -9.04
CA VAL A 345 16.59 14.52 -8.24
C VAL A 345 15.76 15.69 -8.73
N PRO A 346 14.93 16.33 -7.88
CA PRO A 346 14.28 17.56 -8.27
C PRO A 346 15.40 18.51 -8.67
N GLU A 347 15.50 18.85 -9.96
CA GLU A 347 16.41 19.91 -10.37
C GLU A 347 16.13 21.08 -9.44
N PRO A 348 17.14 21.68 -8.78
CA PRO A 348 16.92 22.81 -7.90
C PRO A 348 16.25 23.87 -8.76
N THR A 349 14.93 24.01 -8.58
CA THR A 349 14.07 24.83 -9.43
C THR A 349 14.82 26.09 -9.83
N GLY A 350 14.99 26.33 -11.13
CA GLY A 350 15.77 27.46 -11.67
C GLY A 350 15.38 28.85 -11.11
N LEU A 351 14.27 28.93 -10.36
CA LEU A 351 13.87 30.02 -9.48
C LEU A 351 14.93 30.40 -8.42
N ALA A 352 15.72 29.47 -7.88
CA ALA A 352 16.77 29.79 -6.90
C ALA A 352 17.92 30.59 -7.56
N LEU A 353 18.37 30.16 -8.74
CA LEU A 353 19.36 30.88 -9.55
C LEU A 353 18.81 32.22 -10.06
N PHE A 354 17.53 32.28 -10.44
CA PHE A 354 16.89 33.53 -10.87
C PHE A 354 16.78 34.56 -9.73
N LYS A 355 16.49 34.12 -8.48
CA LYS A 355 16.46 35.00 -7.30
C LYS A 355 17.85 35.53 -6.94
N ILE A 356 18.90 34.71 -7.05
CA ILE A 356 20.28 35.15 -6.81
C ILE A 356 20.72 36.15 -7.89
N ALA A 357 20.41 35.90 -9.17
CA ALA A 357 20.71 36.81 -10.27
C ALA A 357 19.97 38.16 -10.17
N CYS A 358 18.72 38.17 -9.69
CA CYS A 358 17.96 39.40 -9.47
C CYS A 358 18.52 40.23 -8.30
N LEU A 359 18.97 39.57 -7.22
CA LEU A 359 19.52 40.26 -6.04
C LEU A 359 20.87 40.91 -6.33
N THR A 360 21.75 40.25 -7.09
CA THR A 360 23.07 40.81 -7.48
C THR A 360 22.90 41.98 -8.45
N SER A 361 21.96 41.89 -9.40
CA SER A 361 21.66 42.97 -10.34
C SER A 361 21.08 44.21 -9.64
N ALA A 362 20.19 44.02 -8.65
CA ALA A 362 19.63 45.12 -7.87
C ALA A 362 20.69 45.83 -6.99
N MET A 363 21.65 45.08 -6.44
CA MET A 363 22.77 45.66 -5.68
C MET A 363 23.75 46.44 -6.56
N LEU A 364 24.02 45.97 -7.79
CA LEU A 364 24.87 46.69 -8.74
C LEU A 364 24.24 48.02 -9.19
N ILE A 365 22.94 48.04 -9.45
CA ILE A 365 22.21 49.26 -9.85
C ILE A 365 22.18 50.29 -8.71
N ARG A 366 22.11 49.83 -7.45
CA ARG A 366 22.11 50.71 -6.27
C ARG A 366 23.48 51.36 -6.01
N LYS A 367 24.57 50.67 -6.33
CA LYS A 367 25.95 51.19 -6.19
C LYS A 367 26.33 52.21 -7.27
N GLN A 368 25.66 52.21 -8.42
CA GLN A 368 25.91 53.19 -9.50
C GLN A 368 25.11 54.49 -9.35
N ARG A 369 24.22 54.59 -8.36
CA ARG A 369 23.29 55.73 -8.14
C ARG A 369 23.54 56.50 -6.84
N GLY A 370 24.56 56.16 -6.06
CA GLY A 370 25.07 56.95 -4.94
C GLY A 370 26.53 57.28 -5.21
#